data_AF-I0WT55-F1
#
_entry.id   AF-I0WT55-F1
#
_cell.length_a   1.000
_cell.length_b   1.000
_cell.length_c   1.000
_cell.angle_alpha   90.00
_cell.angle_beta   90.00
_cell.angle_gamma   90.00
#
_symmetry.space_group_name_H-M   'P 1'
#
loop_
_entity.id
_entity.type
_entity.pdbx_description
1 polymer ?
#
loop_
_entity_poly.entity_id
_entity_poly.type
_entity_poly.pdbx_seq_one_letter_code
_entity_poly.pdbx_strand_id
1 'polypeptide(L)'
;MWELSSLAAPPDIVPGPGSFYGGVLTWLTGAIADVAVARLGRAAEGEAFVLEVRTGGGQVVDARQLPPRQARVARSVLALLAGDPAAARVHLGAAAREPDSEVRVTALIEALTWLNSLLDAPTPALPDPPPE
;
A
#
# COMPACT_ATOMS: atom_id res chain seq x y z
N MET A 1 -15.01 18.49 -5.74
CA MET A 1 -14.02 19.09 -4.82
C MET A 1 -14.16 18.42 -3.46
N TRP A 2 -13.79 17.13 -3.36
CA TRP A 2 -14.07 16.28 -2.20
C TRP A 2 -13.10 15.09 -2.18
N GLU A 3 -11.77 15.28 -2.28
CA GLU A 3 -10.85 14.12 -2.40
C GLU A 3 -9.50 14.19 -1.69
N LEU A 4 -9.15 15.28 -0.98
CA LEU A 4 -7.88 15.34 -0.22
C LEU A 4 -8.05 15.40 1.31
N SER A 5 -9.23 15.83 1.80
CA SER A 5 -9.46 15.97 3.25
C SER A 5 -9.60 14.63 3.99
N SER A 6 -9.99 13.55 3.30
CA SER A 6 -10.04 12.20 3.88
C SER A 6 -8.65 11.58 4.07
N LEU A 7 -7.66 11.98 3.27
CA LEU A 7 -6.26 11.53 3.40
C LEU A 7 -5.52 12.27 4.52
N ALA A 8 -5.91 13.52 4.79
CA ALA A 8 -5.27 14.37 5.80
C ALA A 8 -5.79 14.13 7.23
N ALA A 9 -6.93 13.46 7.40
CA ALA A 9 -7.42 13.12 8.73
C ALA A 9 -6.56 11.98 9.30
N PRO A 10 -5.82 12.19 10.41
CA PRO A 10 -5.28 11.06 11.16
C PRO A 10 -6.45 10.14 11.56
N PRO A 11 -6.24 8.83 11.68
CA PRO A 11 -7.32 7.92 12.05
C PRO A 11 -7.96 8.40 13.36
N ASP A 12 -9.30 8.37 13.43
CA ASP A 12 -9.98 8.32 14.72
C ASP A 12 -9.43 7.08 15.43
N ILE A 13 -8.53 7.30 16.38
CA ILE A 13 -7.99 6.23 17.21
C ILE A 13 -9.10 5.83 18.17
N VAL A 14 -10.03 5.02 17.68
CA VAL A 14 -11.02 4.36 18.53
C VAL A 14 -10.23 3.28 19.30
N PRO A 15 -10.25 3.29 20.65
CA PRO A 15 -9.62 2.25 21.45
C PRO A 15 -10.43 0.95 21.30
N GLY A 16 -10.22 0.26 20.18
CA GLY A 16 -10.59 -1.14 19.99
C GLY A 16 -9.42 -2.05 20.38
N PRO A 17 -9.59 -3.38 20.35
CA PRO A 17 -8.57 -4.36 20.75
C PRO A 17 -7.30 -4.40 19.85
N GLY A 18 -7.15 -3.47 18.92
CA GLY A 18 -5.97 -3.34 18.04
C GLY A 18 -4.90 -2.44 18.66
N SER A 19 -3.62 -2.76 18.44
CA SER A 19 -2.53 -1.88 18.82
C SER A 19 -2.53 -0.61 17.97
N PHE A 20 -2.16 0.54 18.55
CA PHE A 20 -1.95 1.81 17.82
C PHE A 20 -1.11 1.61 16.56
N TYR A 21 -0.09 0.75 16.66
CA TYR A 21 0.75 0.32 15.54
C TYR A 21 -0.07 -0.25 14.37
N GLY A 22 -0.95 -1.22 14.63
CA GLY A 22 -1.77 -1.85 13.59
C GLY A 22 -2.73 -0.85 12.93
N GLY A 23 -3.26 0.09 13.70
CA GLY A 23 -4.08 1.19 13.18
C GLY A 23 -3.32 2.09 12.22
N VAL A 24 -2.13 2.57 12.63
CA VAL A 24 -1.28 3.43 11.79
C VAL A 24 -0.83 2.70 10.52
N LEU A 25 -0.40 1.43 10.63
CA LEU A 25 0.04 0.66 9.47
C LEU A 25 -1.11 0.44 8.46
N THR A 26 -2.32 0.18 8.97
CA THR A 26 -3.52 0.03 8.13
C THR A 26 -3.85 1.33 7.41
N TRP A 27 -3.81 2.47 8.13
CA TRP A 27 -4.04 3.78 7.55
C TRP A 27 -3.02 4.12 6.45
N LEU A 28 -1.71 3.93 6.71
CA LEU A 28 -0.67 4.16 5.70
C LEU A 28 -0.86 3.29 4.45
N THR A 29 -1.17 2.01 4.65
CA THR A 29 -1.37 1.07 3.53
C THR A 29 -2.60 1.45 2.70
N GLY A 30 -3.68 1.88 3.35
CA GLY A 30 -4.87 2.42 2.69
C GLY A 30 -4.56 3.67 1.89
N ALA A 31 -3.86 4.64 2.49
CA ALA A 31 -3.47 5.88 1.82
C ALA A 31 -2.62 5.63 0.56
N ILE A 32 -1.70 4.65 0.59
CA ILE A 32 -0.93 4.25 -0.60
C ILE A 32 -1.87 3.76 -1.72
N ALA A 33 -2.82 2.88 -1.39
CA ALA A 33 -3.77 2.35 -2.37
C ALA A 33 -4.68 3.46 -2.94
N ASP A 34 -5.17 4.36 -2.08
CA ASP A 34 -6.01 5.49 -2.50
C ASP A 34 -5.27 6.44 -3.44
N VAL A 35 -4.02 6.78 -3.13
CA VAL A 35 -3.19 7.62 -4.01
C VAL A 35 -2.91 6.92 -5.33
N ALA A 36 -2.66 5.60 -5.32
CA ALA A 36 -2.46 4.83 -6.54
C ALA A 36 -3.72 4.84 -7.43
N VAL A 37 -4.91 4.64 -6.84
CA VAL A 37 -6.18 4.73 -7.57
C VAL A 37 -6.45 6.14 -8.09
N ALA A 38 -6.16 7.17 -7.29
CA ALA A 38 -6.35 8.57 -7.70
C ALA A 38 -5.46 8.95 -8.90
N ARG A 39 -4.27 8.32 -9.02
CA ARG A 39 -3.31 8.61 -10.08
C ARG A 39 -3.48 7.73 -11.32
N LEU A 40 -3.84 6.46 -11.13
CA LEU A 40 -3.85 5.45 -12.20
C LEU A 40 -5.27 5.00 -12.58
N GLY A 41 -6.30 5.49 -11.89
CA GLY A 41 -7.65 4.94 -11.99
C GLY A 41 -7.78 3.62 -11.25
N ARG A 42 -8.97 3.01 -11.33
CA ARG A 42 -9.20 1.63 -10.85
C ARG A 42 -8.88 0.66 -11.97
N ALA A 43 -8.37 -0.52 -11.62
CA ALA A 43 -8.19 -1.61 -12.58
C ALA A 43 -9.56 -2.00 -13.18
N ALA A 44 -9.62 -2.08 -14.50
CA ALA A 44 -10.77 -2.63 -15.21
C ALA A 44 -10.84 -4.16 -15.10
N GLU A 45 -11.91 -4.76 -15.63
CA GLU A 45 -12.04 -6.21 -15.66
C GLU A 45 -10.90 -6.84 -16.47
N GLY A 46 -10.18 -7.80 -15.87
CA GLY A 46 -9.01 -8.44 -16.47
C GLY A 46 -7.69 -7.67 -16.29
N GLU A 47 -7.72 -6.45 -15.76
CA GLU A 47 -6.51 -5.71 -15.40
C GLU A 47 -6.06 -6.01 -13.97
N ALA A 48 -4.75 -5.90 -13.73
CA ALA A 48 -4.17 -6.07 -12.41
C ALA A 48 -3.08 -5.04 -12.16
N PHE A 49 -3.05 -4.51 -10.95
CA PHE A 49 -1.91 -3.72 -10.50
C PHE A 49 -0.70 -4.63 -10.26
N VAL A 50 0.44 -4.20 -10.80
CA VAL A 50 1.73 -4.84 -10.56
C VAL A 50 2.61 -3.83 -9.84
N LEU A 51 3.31 -4.29 -8.80
CA LEU A 51 4.29 -3.50 -8.09
C LEU A 51 5.68 -4.08 -8.34
N GLU A 52 6.50 -3.33 -9.05
CA GLU A 52 7.89 -3.66 -9.34
C GLU A 52 8.83 -2.85 -8.43
N VAL A 53 9.74 -3.52 -7.75
CA VAL A 53 10.78 -2.89 -6.95
C VAL A 53 12.11 -3.03 -7.66
N ARG A 54 12.77 -1.89 -7.92
CA ARG A 54 14.14 -1.89 -8.45
C ARG A 54 15.12 -1.81 -7.30
N THR A 55 16.02 -2.79 -7.24
CA THR A 55 17.15 -2.75 -6.31
C THR A 55 18.11 -1.62 -6.70
N GLY A 56 18.97 -1.19 -5.78
CA GLY A 56 20.03 -0.20 -6.09
C GLY A 56 21.01 -0.65 -7.18
N GLY A 57 21.07 -1.96 -7.47
CA GLY A 57 21.82 -2.53 -8.60
C GLY A 57 21.05 -2.56 -9.93
N GLY A 58 19.84 -2.00 -10.00
CA GLY A 58 19.01 -1.95 -11.20
C GLY A 58 18.19 -3.20 -11.48
N GLN A 59 18.33 -4.26 -10.69
CA GLN A 59 17.53 -5.47 -10.85
C GLN A 59 16.07 -5.21 -10.46
N VAL A 60 15.13 -5.57 -11.35
CA VAL A 60 13.69 -5.55 -11.08
C VAL A 60 13.29 -6.80 -10.32
N VAL A 61 12.56 -6.62 -9.22
CA VAL A 61 12.04 -7.68 -8.36
C VAL A 61 10.54 -7.46 -8.20
N ASP A 62 9.74 -8.49 -8.48
CA ASP A 62 8.31 -8.47 -8.17
C ASP A 62 8.15 -8.30 -6.65
N ALA A 63 7.32 -7.35 -6.22
CA ALA A 63 7.08 -7.11 -4.81
C ALA A 63 6.55 -8.35 -4.06
N ARG A 64 5.93 -9.30 -4.76
CA ARG A 64 5.50 -10.60 -4.23
C ARG A 64 6.68 -11.52 -3.89
N GLN A 65 7.81 -11.36 -4.57
CA GLN A 65 9.05 -12.12 -4.37
C GLN A 65 9.97 -11.50 -3.31
N LEU A 66 9.63 -10.32 -2.78
CA LEU A 66 10.37 -9.75 -1.67
C LEU A 66 10.35 -10.67 -0.45
N PRO A 67 11.40 -10.64 0.39
CA PRO A 67 11.43 -11.38 1.63
C PRO A 67 10.17 -11.17 2.47
N PRO A 68 9.61 -12.21 3.12
CA PRO A 68 8.28 -12.17 3.74
C PRO A 68 8.07 -11.06 4.77
N ARG A 69 9.14 -10.49 5.35
CA ARG A 69 9.08 -9.37 6.29
C ARG A 69 8.87 -8.03 5.57
N GLN A 70 9.57 -7.81 4.46
CA GLN A 70 9.53 -6.59 3.64
C GLN A 70 8.32 -6.57 2.69
N ALA A 71 7.83 -7.74 2.27
CA ALA A 71 6.72 -7.86 1.32
C ALA A 71 5.33 -7.55 1.93
N ARG A 72 5.19 -7.39 3.25
CA ARG A 72 3.86 -7.37 3.89
C ARG A 72 3.06 -6.12 3.53
N VAL A 73 3.70 -4.96 3.56
CA VAL A 73 3.07 -3.70 3.13
C VAL A 73 2.69 -3.80 1.66
N ALA A 74 3.62 -4.26 0.82
CA ALA A 74 3.41 -4.50 -0.60
C ALA A 74 2.21 -5.37 -0.93
N ARG A 75 2.13 -6.55 -0.32
CA ARG A 75 1.05 -7.49 -0.53
C ARG A 75 -0.28 -6.95 -0.02
N SER A 76 -0.26 -6.17 1.06
CA SER A 76 -1.47 -5.50 1.58
C SER A 76 -1.98 -4.44 0.61
N VAL A 77 -1.08 -3.60 0.05
CA VAL A 77 -1.44 -2.61 -0.97
C VAL A 77 -1.99 -3.29 -2.23
N LEU A 78 -1.29 -4.31 -2.74
CA LEU A 78 -1.75 -5.05 -3.93
C LEU A 78 -3.11 -5.71 -3.71
N ALA A 79 -3.36 -6.27 -2.52
CA ALA A 79 -4.66 -6.84 -2.18
C ALA A 79 -5.76 -5.78 -2.14
N LEU A 80 -5.50 -4.59 -1.57
CA LEU A 80 -6.46 -3.47 -1.60
C LEU A 80 -6.75 -3.01 -3.02
N LEU A 81 -5.71 -2.87 -3.86
CA LEU A 81 -5.84 -2.48 -5.26
C LEU A 81 -6.59 -3.51 -6.11
N ALA A 82 -6.49 -4.80 -5.74
CA ALA A 82 -7.25 -5.89 -6.36
C ALA A 82 -8.69 -6.02 -5.83
N GLY A 83 -9.12 -5.14 -4.91
CA GLY A 83 -10.46 -5.22 -4.31
C GLY A 83 -10.62 -6.37 -3.31
N ASP A 84 -9.52 -6.89 -2.76
CA ASP A 84 -9.50 -7.94 -1.73
C ASP A 84 -9.09 -7.41 -0.34
N PRO A 85 -10.01 -6.72 0.37
CA PRO A 85 -9.73 -6.22 1.72
C PRO A 85 -9.61 -7.35 2.75
N ALA A 86 -10.00 -8.60 2.43
CA ALA A 86 -9.83 -9.72 3.33
C ALA A 86 -8.36 -10.18 3.35
N ALA A 87 -7.75 -10.36 2.18
CA ALA A 87 -6.32 -10.65 2.07
C ALA A 87 -5.46 -9.53 2.67
N ALA A 88 -5.82 -8.27 2.43
CA ALA A 88 -5.13 -7.13 3.04
C ALA A 88 -5.14 -7.20 4.58
N ARG A 89 -6.31 -7.51 5.19
CA ARG A 89 -6.44 -7.67 6.65
C ARG A 89 -5.59 -8.81 7.20
N VAL A 90 -5.44 -9.92 6.47
CA VAL A 90 -4.56 -11.03 6.89
C VAL A 90 -3.11 -10.58 6.94
N HIS A 91 -2.62 -9.89 5.91
CA HIS A 91 -1.25 -9.40 5.85
C HIS A 91 -0.95 -8.32 6.91
N LEU A 92 -1.85 -7.35 7.07
CA LEU A 92 -1.75 -6.30 8.09
C LEU A 92 -1.84 -6.87 9.50
N GLY A 93 -2.74 -7.84 9.74
CA GLY A 93 -2.86 -8.52 11.02
C GLY A 93 -1.63 -9.36 11.37
N ALA A 94 -0.92 -9.90 10.38
CA ALA A 94 0.37 -10.57 10.61
C ALA A 94 1.48 -9.57 10.94
N ALA A 95 1.54 -8.43 10.24
CA ALA A 95 2.50 -7.37 10.54
C ALA A 95 2.28 -6.76 11.94
N ALA A 96 1.02 -6.55 12.33
CA ALA A 96 0.65 -6.03 13.66
C ALA A 96 1.04 -6.97 14.81
N ARG A 97 1.12 -8.27 14.54
CA ARG A 97 1.48 -9.31 15.53
C ARG A 97 2.95 -9.72 15.48
N GLU A 98 3.77 -9.04 14.68
CA GLU A 98 5.21 -9.28 14.64
C GLU A 98 5.82 -9.02 16.02
N PRO A 99 6.47 -10.02 16.67
CA PRO A 99 7.04 -9.86 18.00
C PRO A 99 8.22 -8.88 18.02
N ASP A 100 9.01 -8.85 16.94
CA ASP A 100 10.19 -8.00 16.82
C ASP A 100 9.80 -6.53 16.57
N SER A 101 10.14 -5.65 17.52
CA SER A 101 9.85 -4.22 17.42
C SER A 101 10.60 -3.53 16.29
N GLU A 102 11.81 -3.97 15.97
CA GLU A 102 12.61 -3.38 14.90
C GLU A 102 11.92 -3.64 13.57
N VAL A 103 11.49 -4.89 13.33
CA VAL A 103 10.73 -5.26 12.12
C VAL A 103 9.42 -4.47 12.01
N ARG A 104 8.73 -4.25 13.13
CA ARG A 104 7.52 -3.41 13.15
C ARG A 104 7.81 -1.98 12.69
N VAL A 105 8.86 -1.35 13.24
CA VAL A 105 9.25 0.02 12.89
C VAL A 105 9.70 0.10 11.43
N THR A 106 10.49 -0.87 10.95
CA THR A 106 10.90 -0.94 9.54
C THR A 106 9.69 -0.95 8.60
N ALA A 107 8.65 -1.73 8.90
CA ALA A 107 7.45 -1.76 8.06
C ALA A 107 6.70 -0.41 8.01
N LEU A 108 6.70 0.37 9.10
CA LEU A 108 6.14 1.73 9.09
C LEU A 108 6.98 2.69 8.25
N ILE A 109 8.30 2.63 8.38
CA ILE A 109 9.22 3.44 7.58
C ILE A 109 9.06 3.09 6.10
N GLU A 110 9.02 1.81 5.74
CA GLU A 110 8.80 1.36 4.36
C GLU A 110 7.49 1.88 3.79
N ALA A 111 6.38 1.76 4.53
CA ALA A 111 5.08 2.28 4.11
C ALA A 111 5.11 3.80 3.90
N LEU A 112 5.75 4.55 4.80
CA LEU A 112 5.89 6.00 4.67
C LEU A 112 6.78 6.39 3.49
N THR A 113 7.90 5.70 3.28
CA THR A 113 8.78 5.91 2.13
C THR A 113 8.05 5.69 0.82
N TRP A 114 7.21 4.64 0.74
CA TRP A 114 6.40 4.36 -0.45
C TRP A 114 5.34 5.42 -0.69
N LEU A 115 4.63 5.83 0.36
CA LEU A 115 3.66 6.92 0.25
C LEU A 115 4.32 8.20 -0.25
N ASN A 116 5.45 8.60 0.35
CA ASN A 116 6.21 9.77 -0.10
C ASN A 116 6.63 9.65 -1.57
N SER A 117 7.22 8.51 -1.94
CA SER A 117 7.67 8.28 -3.32
C SER A 117 6.52 8.33 -4.32
N LEU A 118 5.35 7.79 -3.95
CA LEU A 118 4.16 7.80 -4.79
C LEU A 118 3.57 9.20 -4.93
N LEU A 119 3.61 10.02 -3.87
CA LEU A 119 3.17 11.41 -3.90
C LEU A 119 4.08 12.29 -4.77
N ASP A 120 5.39 12.02 -4.76
CA ASP A 120 6.39 12.77 -5.53
C ASP A 120 6.55 12.31 -6.98
N ALA A 121 6.10 11.08 -7.31
CA ALA A 121 6.21 10.57 -8.67
C ALA A 121 5.43 11.44 -9.67
N PRO A 122 5.87 11.57 -10.94
CA PRO A 122 5.02 12.15 -11.97
C PRO A 122 3.85 11.20 -12.26
N THR A 123 2.63 11.75 -12.42
CA THR A 123 1.48 10.94 -12.87
C THR A 123 1.68 10.57 -14.34
N PRO A 124 1.73 9.27 -14.69
CA PRO A 124 1.86 8.87 -16.08
C PRO A 124 0.58 9.20 -16.85
N ALA A 125 0.72 9.59 -18.12
CA ALA A 125 -0.42 9.58 -19.03
C ALA A 125 -0.83 8.13 -19.26
N LEU A 126 -2.03 7.75 -18.85
CA LEU A 126 -2.58 6.43 -19.17
C LEU A 126 -2.87 6.39 -20.67
N PRO A 127 -2.55 5.27 -21.35
CA PRO A 127 -2.95 5.10 -22.74
C PRO A 127 -4.48 5.14 -22.86
N ASP A 128 -4.99 5.70 -23.96
CA ASP A 128 -6.42 5.63 -24.26
C ASP A 128 -6.89 4.17 -24.27
N PRO A 129 -8.09 3.85 -23.76
CA PRO A 129 -8.62 2.51 -23.85
C PRO A 129 -8.73 2.07 -25.32
N PRO A 130 -8.49 0.78 -25.63
CA PRO A 130 -8.66 0.28 -26.99
C PRO A 130 -10.11 0.53 -27.47
N PRO A 131 -10.31 0.80 -28.77
CA PRO A 131 -11.65 1.01 -29.32
C PRO A 131 -12.51 -0.25 -29.15
N GLU A 132 -13.79 -0.05 -28.81
CA GLU A 132 -14.82 -1.12 -28.68
C GLU A 132 -15.08 -1.88 -29.98
#